data_AF-A0A966WFJ4-F1
#
_entry.id   AF-A0A966WFJ4-F1
#
_cell.length_a   1.000
_cell.length_b   1.000
_cell.length_c   1.000
_cell.angle_alpha   90.00
_cell.angle_beta   90.00
_cell.angle_gamma   90.00
#
_symmetry.space_group_name_H-M   'P 1'
#
loop_
_entity.id
_entity.type
_entity.pdbx_description
1 polymer ?
#
loop_
_entity_poly.entity_id
_entity_poly.type
_entity_poly.pdbx_seq_one_letter_code
_entity_poly.pdbx_strand_id
1 'polypeptide(L)'
;MKIKNSHKLPGLFIKIFLLGGVNAFALWSVPILIVDGRLLYAAYLAISTLILDYIFLSSKFVAAKYIVPGALLLVAFQIYPAIYTGYIAFTNFSVGHEMNKQSAI
;
A
#
# COMPACT_ATOMS: atom_id res chain seq x y z
N MET A 1 -38.72 18.12 -3.54
CA MET A 1 -37.84 17.16 -2.83
C MET A 1 -36.48 17.83 -2.61
N LYS A 2 -36.28 18.49 -1.45
CA LYS A 2 -35.02 19.20 -1.14
C LYS A 2 -33.96 18.19 -0.70
N ILE A 3 -32.90 18.02 -1.48
CA ILE A 3 -31.73 17.22 -1.11
C ILE A 3 -31.01 17.95 0.03
N LYS A 4 -31.27 17.53 1.27
CA LYS A 4 -30.83 18.21 2.51
C LYS A 4 -29.33 18.04 2.82
N ASN A 5 -28.53 17.49 1.89
CA ASN A 5 -27.12 17.11 2.10
C ASN A 5 -26.14 17.66 1.04
N SER A 6 -26.45 18.79 0.40
CA SER A 6 -25.63 19.36 -0.68
C SER A 6 -24.13 19.53 -0.31
N HIS A 7 -23.82 19.89 0.95
CA HIS A 7 -22.44 20.05 1.41
C HIS A 7 -21.63 18.73 1.54
N LYS A 8 -22.28 17.56 1.56
CA LYS A 8 -21.59 16.26 1.68
C LYS A 8 -21.39 15.54 0.34
N LEU A 9 -22.08 15.97 -0.72
CA LEU A 9 -22.01 15.34 -2.04
C LEU A 9 -20.58 15.39 -2.63
N PRO A 10 -19.91 16.55 -2.71
CA PRO A 10 -18.59 16.65 -3.35
C PRO A 10 -17.53 15.81 -2.63
N GLY A 11 -17.53 15.85 -1.29
CA GLY A 11 -16.60 15.06 -0.48
C GLY A 11 -16.82 13.55 -0.61
N LEU A 12 -18.07 13.10 -0.76
CA LEU A 12 -18.38 11.70 -1.02
C LEU A 12 -17.87 11.26 -2.41
N PHE A 13 -18.08 12.08 -3.44
CA PHE A 13 -17.61 11.80 -4.79
C PHE A 13 -16.08 11.69 -4.84
N ILE A 14 -15.36 12.66 -4.26
CA ILE A 14 -13.89 12.64 -4.19
C ILE A 14 -13.41 11.38 -3.47
N LYS A 15 -14.02 11.03 -2.34
CA LYS A 15 -13.66 9.84 -1.57
C LYS A 15 -13.82 8.57 -2.41
N ILE A 16 -14.97 8.38 -3.06
CA ILE A 16 -15.24 7.18 -3.87
C ILE A 16 -14.34 7.16 -5.11
N PHE A 17 -14.09 8.31 -5.73
CA PHE A 17 -13.20 8.41 -6.88
C PHE A 17 -11.77 7.99 -6.53
N LEU A 18 -11.23 8.49 -5.41
CA LEU A 18 -9.89 8.13 -4.94
C LEU A 18 -9.80 6.64 -4.56
N LEU A 19 -10.78 6.12 -3.81
CA LEU A 19 -10.83 4.69 -3.47
C LEU A 19 -10.94 3.82 -4.73
N GLY A 20 -11.79 4.24 -5.68
CA GLY A 20 -11.97 3.57 -6.96
C GLY A 20 -10.68 3.53 -7.77
N GLY A 21 -9.88 4.61 -7.76
CA GLY A 21 -8.55 4.63 -8.36
C GLY A 21 -7.59 3.62 -7.75
N VAL A 22 -7.56 3.53 -6.42
CA VAL A 22 -6.74 2.54 -5.69
C VAL A 22 -7.18 1.11 -6.02
N ASN A 23 -8.50 0.84 -6.04
CA ASN A 23 -9.02 -0.49 -6.40
C ASN A 23 -8.76 -0.85 -7.86
N ALA A 24 -8.89 0.09 -8.79
CA ALA A 24 -8.56 -0.14 -10.20
C ALA A 24 -7.08 -0.51 -10.36
N PHE A 25 -6.19 0.20 -9.66
CA PHE A 25 -4.76 -0.11 -9.65
C PHE A 25 -4.48 -1.50 -9.05
N ALA A 26 -5.12 -1.86 -7.94
CA ALA A 26 -4.97 -3.16 -7.32
C ALA A 26 -5.49 -4.30 -8.21
N LEU A 27 -6.67 -4.13 -8.82
CA LEU A 27 -7.26 -5.10 -9.75
C LEU A 27 -6.40 -5.34 -10.98
N TRP A 28 -5.72 -4.31 -11.48
CA TRP A 28 -4.79 -4.44 -12.60
C TRP A 28 -3.47 -5.11 -12.18
N SER A 29 -2.90 -4.71 -11.04
CA SER A 29 -1.56 -5.12 -10.62
C SER A 29 -1.50 -6.54 -10.03
N VAL A 30 -2.52 -6.96 -9.27
CA VAL A 30 -2.52 -8.26 -8.57
C VAL A 30 -2.39 -9.44 -9.54
N PRO A 31 -3.18 -9.53 -10.64
CA PRO A 31 -3.02 -10.61 -11.62
C PRO A 31 -1.63 -10.64 -12.25
N ILE A 32 -1.06 -9.47 -12.57
CA ILE A 32 0.28 -9.36 -13.16
C ILE A 32 1.34 -9.92 -12.21
N LEU A 33 1.24 -9.57 -10.92
CA LEU A 33 2.15 -10.06 -9.89
C LEU A 33 2.03 -11.58 -9.67
N ILE A 34 0.84 -12.14 -9.81
CA ILE A 34 0.62 -13.58 -9.72
C ILE A 34 1.29 -14.29 -10.91
N VAL A 35 1.12 -13.78 -12.12
CA VAL A 35 1.73 -14.35 -13.34
C VAL A 35 3.26 -14.28 -13.29
N ASP A 36 3.82 -13.20 -12.74
CA ASP A 36 5.27 -13.03 -12.55
C ASP A 36 5.84 -13.87 -11.37
N GLY A 37 5.01 -14.71 -10.73
CA GLY A 37 5.41 -15.57 -9.60
C GLY A 37 5.64 -14.82 -8.27
N ARG A 38 5.34 -13.52 -8.22
CA ARG A 38 5.55 -12.62 -7.08
C ARG A 38 4.38 -12.67 -6.08
N LEU A 39 4.06 -13.87 -5.60
CA LEU A 39 2.89 -14.11 -4.74
C LEU A 39 2.88 -13.30 -3.45
N LEU A 40 4.04 -13.09 -2.82
CA LEU A 40 4.15 -12.29 -1.60
C LEU A 40 3.71 -10.84 -1.84
N TYR A 41 4.14 -10.24 -2.95
CA TYR A 41 3.80 -8.86 -3.30
C TYR A 41 2.33 -8.75 -3.74
N ALA A 42 1.80 -9.75 -4.46
CA ALA A 42 0.39 -9.82 -4.82
C ALA A 42 -0.51 -9.86 -3.57
N ALA A 43 -0.18 -10.74 -2.61
CA ALA A 43 -0.91 -10.85 -1.35
C ALA A 43 -0.83 -9.56 -0.53
N TYR A 44 0.36 -8.97 -0.41
CA TYR A 44 0.56 -7.70 0.29
C TYR A 44 -0.30 -6.58 -0.32
N LEU A 45 -0.31 -6.43 -1.64
CA LEU A 45 -1.09 -5.41 -2.33
C LEU A 45 -2.60 -5.64 -2.15
N ALA A 46 -3.07 -6.88 -2.28
CA ALA A 46 -4.48 -7.21 -2.09
C ALA A 46 -4.95 -6.94 -0.65
N ILE A 47 -4.18 -7.40 0.34
CA ILE A 47 -4.52 -7.23 1.77
C ILE A 47 -4.51 -5.76 2.16
N SER A 48 -3.47 -5.01 1.76
CA SER A 48 -3.38 -3.58 2.08
C SER A 48 -4.54 -2.79 1.46
N THR A 49 -4.93 -3.10 0.22
CA THR A 49 -6.08 -2.49 -0.45
C THR A 49 -7.38 -2.78 0.29
N LEU A 50 -7.62 -4.04 0.69
CA LEU A 50 -8.81 -4.42 1.47
C LEU A 50 -8.87 -3.73 2.84
N ILE A 51 -7.72 -3.58 3.51
CA ILE A 51 -7.63 -2.85 4.78
C ILE A 51 -7.99 -1.37 4.58
N LEU A 52 -7.48 -0.73 3.52
CA LEU A 52 -7.82 0.64 3.19
C LEU A 52 -9.31 0.79 2.92
N ASP A 53 -9.88 -0.08 2.08
CA ASP A 53 -11.31 -0.10 1.80
C ASP A 53 -12.12 -0.23 3.08
N TYR A 54 -11.76 -1.18 3.95
CA TYR A 54 -12.45 -1.39 5.22
C TYR A 54 -12.39 -0.14 6.13
N ILE A 55 -11.23 0.50 6.27
CA ILE A 55 -11.08 1.69 7.12
C ILE A 55 -11.86 2.88 6.54
N PHE A 56 -11.76 3.12 5.23
CA PHE A 56 -12.37 4.29 4.60
C PHE A 56 -13.88 4.13 4.41
N LEU A 57 -14.39 2.96 4.01
CA LEU A 57 -15.82 2.69 3.85
C LEU A 57 -16.54 2.56 5.19
N SER A 58 -15.90 2.03 6.23
CA SER A 58 -16.52 1.90 7.56
C SER A 58 -16.80 3.26 8.20
N SER A 59 -17.99 3.41 8.80
CA SER A 59 -18.36 4.59 9.59
C SER A 59 -17.73 4.59 10.99
N LYS A 60 -17.19 3.46 11.46
CA LYS A 60 -16.72 3.28 12.85
C LYS A 60 -15.30 3.80 13.08
N PHE A 61 -14.44 3.76 12.06
CA PHE A 61 -13.02 4.11 12.20
C PHE A 61 -12.72 5.56 11.81
N VAL A 62 -13.30 6.52 12.54
CA VAL A 62 -13.07 7.95 12.24
C VAL A 62 -11.62 8.35 12.54
N ALA A 63 -11.05 7.90 13.65
CA ALA A 63 -9.66 8.21 14.01
C ALA A 63 -8.65 7.63 13.01
N ALA A 64 -8.83 6.38 12.58
CA ALA A 64 -7.90 5.71 11.66
C ALA A 64 -7.81 6.43 10.31
N LYS A 65 -8.87 7.07 9.81
CA LYS A 65 -8.85 7.82 8.55
C LYS A 65 -7.84 8.97 8.53
N TYR A 66 -7.53 9.54 9.70
CA TYR A 66 -6.51 10.59 9.84
C TYR A 66 -5.12 10.03 10.08
N ILE A 67 -5.01 8.85 10.70
CA ILE A 67 -3.73 8.21 11.01
C ILE A 67 -3.16 7.48 9.80
N VAL A 68 -4.00 6.80 9.02
CA VAL A 68 -3.60 5.98 7.86
C VAL A 68 -2.62 6.68 6.92
N PRO A 69 -2.87 7.90 6.42
CA PRO A 69 -1.91 8.55 5.50
C PRO A 69 -0.54 8.77 6.16
N GLY A 70 -0.49 9.20 7.42
CA GLY A 70 0.76 9.38 8.15
C GLY A 70 1.46 8.06 8.46
N ALA A 71 0.70 7.03 8.84
CA ALA A 71 1.22 5.69 9.11
C ALA A 71 1.80 5.05 7.85
N LEU A 72 1.17 5.23 6.68
CA LEU A 72 1.70 4.75 5.42
C LEU A 72 3.06 5.37 5.10
N LEU A 73 3.19 6.69 5.23
CA LEU A 73 4.45 7.39 5.03
C LEU A 73 5.53 6.94 6.03
N LEU A 74 5.15 6.78 7.30
CA LEU A 74 6.05 6.31 8.35
C LEU A 74 6.53 4.89 8.05
N VAL A 75 5.64 3.97 7.67
CA VAL A 75 6.03 2.60 7.33
C VAL A 75 6.97 2.59 6.11
N ALA A 76 6.62 3.35 5.06
CA ALA A 76 7.38 3.36 3.81
C ALA A 76 8.78 3.98 3.96
N PHE A 77 8.91 5.09 4.70
CA PHE A 77 10.16 5.87 4.76
C PHE A 77 10.97 5.69 6.03
N GLN A 78 10.36 5.23 7.12
CA GLN A 78 11.06 5.05 8.40
C GLN A 78 11.24 3.58 8.73
N ILE A 79 10.14 2.82 8.81
CA ILE A 79 10.19 1.44 9.29
C ILE A 79 10.85 0.54 8.25
N TYR A 80 10.46 0.65 6.98
CA TYR A 80 11.02 -0.19 5.92
C TYR A 80 12.55 -0.02 5.77
N PRO A 81 13.12 1.20 5.65
CA PRO A 81 14.57 1.36 5.54
C PRO A 81 15.32 0.89 6.79
N ALA A 82 14.76 1.10 7.98
CA ALA A 82 15.36 0.63 9.22
C ALA A 82 15.43 -0.89 9.27
N ILE A 83 14.34 -1.59 8.94
CA ILE A 83 14.30 -3.06 8.88
C ILE A 83 15.25 -3.58 7.80
N TYR A 84 15.24 -2.97 6.61
CA TYR A 84 16.10 -3.37 5.50
C TYR A 84 17.59 -3.20 5.85
N THR A 85 17.97 -2.10 6.50
CA THR A 85 19.33 -1.90 7.00
C THR A 85 19.71 -2.95 8.03
N GLY A 86 18.81 -3.25 8.96
CA GLY A 86 18.98 -4.32 9.94
C GLY A 86 19.18 -5.68 9.27
N TYR A 87 18.40 -6.01 8.24
CA TYR A 87 18.54 -7.23 7.45
C TYR A 87 19.90 -7.30 6.75
N ILE A 88 20.29 -6.23 6.04
CA ILE A 88 21.57 -6.16 5.33
C ILE A 88 22.74 -6.33 6.29
N ALA A 89 22.67 -5.82 7.52
CA ALA A 89 23.74 -5.96 8.50
C ALA A 89 24.11 -7.41 8.84
N PHE A 90 23.19 -8.37 8.60
CA PHE A 90 23.44 -9.80 8.76
C PHE A 90 23.84 -10.51 7.45
N THR A 91 23.99 -9.78 6.36
CA THR A 91 24.39 -10.30 5.04
C THR A 91 25.80 -9.83 4.68
N ASN A 92 26.48 -10.54 3.79
CA ASN A 92 27.79 -10.13 3.27
C ASN A 92 27.65 -9.06 2.17
N PHE A 93 26.88 -8.00 2.44
CA PHE A 93 26.70 -6.89 1.51
C PHE A 93 27.82 -5.88 1.76
N SER A 94 28.86 -5.94 0.94
CA SER A 94 30.04 -5.08 1.02
C SER A 94 30.60 -4.83 -0.37
N VAL A 95 31.41 -3.77 -0.50
CA VAL A 95 32.02 -3.39 -1.77
C VAL A 95 32.82 -4.58 -2.35
N GLY A 96 32.36 -5.11 -3.50
CA GLY A 96 32.90 -6.32 -4.14
C GLY A 96 32.02 -7.58 -4.03
N HIS A 97 30.97 -7.55 -3.21
CA HIS A 97 29.98 -8.63 -2.99
C HIS A 97 28.53 -8.17 -3.24
N GLU A 98 28.36 -7.10 -4.01
CA GLU A 98 27.06 -6.46 -4.31
C GLU A 98 26.21 -7.25 -5.32
N MET A 99 26.83 -8.19 -6.03
CA MET A 99 26.21 -8.95 -7.12
C MET A 99 25.75 -10.33 -6.65
N ASN A 100 24.58 -10.75 -7.12
CA ASN A 100 24.11 -12.12 -6.92
C ASN A 100 25.00 -13.09 -7.71
N LYS A 101 25.22 -14.31 -7.20
CA LYS A 101 26.07 -15.32 -7.87
C LYS A 101 25.70 -15.53 -9.33
N GLN A 102 24.41 -15.54 -9.66
CA GLN A 102 23.89 -15.69 -11.02
C GLN A 102 24.39 -14.61 -12.00
N SER A 103 24.74 -13.42 -11.50
CA SER A 103 25.20 -12.28 -12.31
C SER A 103 26.73 -12.16 -12.35
N ALA A 104 27.44 -12.89 -11.49
CA ALA A 104 28.90 -12.82 -11.35
C ALA A 104 29.62 -14.00 -12.03
N ILE A 105 28.87 -14.94 -12.60
CA ILE A 105 29.37 -16.12 -13.35
C ILE A 105 29.05 -15.91 -14.84
#